data_AF-A0A1V9GBD9-F1
#
_entry.id   AF-A0A1V9GBD9-F1
#
_cell.length_a   1.000
_cell.length_b   1.000
_cell.length_c   1.000
_cell.angle_alpha   90.00
_cell.angle_beta   90.00
_cell.angle_gamma   90.00
#
_symmetry.space_group_name_H-M   'P 1'
#
loop_
_entity.id
_entity.type
_entity.pdbx_description
1 polymer ?
#
loop_
_entity_poly.entity_id
_entity_poly.type
_entity_poly.pdbx_seq_one_letter_code
_entity_poly.pdbx_strand_id
1 'polypeptide(L)' 'MTILFTPEDLLRYLYKETSPAMNAAIEAALEEDWTLREKLEVLKASARNLDKIVESPRTEVIMNILQYARESAIATA' A
#
# COMPACT_ATOMS: atom_id res chain seq x y z
N MET A 1 -12.61 -16.91 -19.66
CA MET A 1 -12.93 -17.53 -18.36
C MET A 1 -12.87 -16.39 -17.35
N THR A 2 -14.02 -15.84 -16.97
CA THR A 2 -14.10 -14.67 -16.07
C THR A 2 -13.60 -15.10 -14.70
N ILE A 3 -12.33 -14.79 -14.41
CA ILE A 3 -11.78 -14.98 -13.08
C ILE A 3 -12.49 -13.96 -12.21
N LEU A 4 -13.49 -14.42 -11.44
CA LEU A 4 -14.18 -13.60 -10.46
C LEU A 4 -13.21 -13.38 -9.29
N PHE A 5 -12.42 -12.31 -9.35
CA PHE A 5 -11.62 -11.91 -8.21
C PHE A 5 -12.57 -11.50 -7.09
N THR A 6 -12.43 -12.13 -5.94
CA THR A 6 -13.29 -11.85 -4.81
C THR A 6 -12.88 -10.53 -4.17
N PRO A 7 -13.81 -9.85 -3.46
CA PRO A 7 -13.45 -8.68 -2.65
C PRO A 7 -12.37 -8.99 -1.61
N GLU A 8 -12.27 -10.24 -1.14
CA GLU A 8 -11.24 -10.69 -0.20
C GLU A 8 -9.85 -10.70 -0.84
N ASP A 9 -9.73 -11.10 -2.11
CA ASP A 9 -8.44 -11.07 -2.84
C ASP A 9 -7.94 -9.63 -3.03
N LEU A 10 -8.86 -8.71 -3.33
CA LEU A 10 -8.55 -7.28 -3.42
C LEU A 10 -8.12 -6.70 -2.07
N LEU A 11 -8.70 -7.17 -0.97
CA LEU A 11 -8.33 -6.77 0.37
C LEU A 11 -6.93 -7.28 0.73
N ARG A 12 -6.61 -8.53 0.43
CA ARG A 12 -5.25 -9.08 0.62
C ARG A 12 -4.21 -8.33 -0.22
N TYR A 13 -4.57 -7.94 -1.45
CA TYR A 13 -3.72 -7.07 -2.28
C TYR A 13 -3.51 -5.71 -1.63
N LEU A 14 -4.57 -5.10 -1.09
CA LEU A 14 -4.50 -3.80 -0.41
C LEU A 14 -3.56 -3.84 0.81
N TYR A 15 -3.59 -4.91 1.59
CA TYR A 15 -2.75 -5.10 2.77
C TYR A 15 -1.37 -5.72 2.47
N LYS A 16 -1.02 -5.92 1.19
CA LYS A 16 0.24 -6.56 0.74
C LYS A 16 0.43 -7.98 1.31
N GLU A 17 -0.65 -8.70 1.57
CA GLU A 17 -0.64 -10.08 2.06
C GLU A 17 -0.67 -11.10 0.91
N THR A 18 -0.50 -10.65 -0.33
CA THR A 18 -0.54 -11.45 -1.55
C THR A 18 0.86 -11.77 -2.09
N SER A 19 1.01 -12.96 -2.68
CA SER A 19 2.21 -13.33 -3.43
C SER A 19 2.35 -12.50 -4.71
N PRO A 20 3.57 -12.26 -5.22
CA PRO A 20 3.80 -11.45 -6.42
C PRO A 20 3.07 -11.97 -7.67
N ALA A 21 2.88 -13.29 -7.79
CA ALA A 21 2.08 -13.88 -8.87
C ALA A 21 0.59 -13.51 -8.79
N MET A 22 0.05 -13.41 -7.56
CA MET A 22 -1.34 -13.01 -7.32
C MET A 22 -1.53 -11.52 -7.58
N ASN A 23 -0.53 -10.68 -7.24
CA ASN A 23 -0.55 -9.26 -7.56
C ASN A 23 -0.65 -9.02 -9.06
N ALA A 24 0.17 -9.70 -9.87
CA ALA A 24 0.14 -9.56 -11.32
C ALA A 24 -1.22 -9.99 -11.91
N ALA A 25 -1.83 -11.05 -11.37
CA ALA A 25 -3.15 -11.50 -11.80
C ALA A 25 -4.26 -10.50 -11.44
N ILE A 26 -4.19 -9.91 -10.25
CA ILE A 26 -5.12 -8.87 -9.78
C ILE A 26 -4.95 -7.59 -10.61
N GLU A 27 -3.72 -7.19 -10.93
CA GLU A 27 -3.45 -6.02 -11.77
C GLU A 27 -4.00 -6.20 -13.18
N ALA A 28 -3.79 -7.37 -13.80
CA ALA A 28 -4.37 -7.68 -15.11
C ALA A 28 -5.91 -7.63 -15.07
N ALA A 29 -6.52 -8.11 -13.99
CA ALA A 29 -7.97 -8.07 -13.82
C ALA A 29 -8.52 -6.67 -13.53
N LEU A 30 -7.75 -5.82 -12.84
CA LEU A 30 -8.08 -4.41 -12.62
C LEU A 30 -7.95 -3.56 -13.89
N GLU A 31 -7.12 -3.98 -14.86
CA GLU A 31 -7.07 -3.38 -16.19
C GLU A 31 -8.26 -3.77 -17.05
N GLU A 32 -8.76 -5.01 -16.90
CA GLU A 32 -9.88 -5.53 -17.70
C GLU A 32 -11.26 -5.13 -17.12
N ASP A 33 -11.41 -5.06 -15.79
CA ASP A 33 -12.68 -4.77 -15.11
C ASP A 33 -12.66 -3.42 -14.37
N TRP A 34 -13.28 -2.42 -15.00
CA TRP A 34 -13.48 -1.08 -14.44
C TRP A 34 -14.25 -1.08 -13.10
N THR A 35 -15.22 -1.98 -12.95
CA THR A 35 -16.07 -2.07 -11.76
C THR A 35 -15.27 -2.56 -10.55
N LEU A 36 -14.35 -3.50 -10.80
CA LEU A 36 -13.43 -4.02 -9.80
C LEU A 36 -12.50 -2.91 -9.29
N ARG A 37 -12.00 -2.08 -10.22
CA ARG A 37 -11.13 -0.94 -9.93
C ARG A 37 -11.83 0.11 -9.06
N GLU A 38 -13.06 0.47 -9.39
CA GLU A 38 -13.82 1.45 -8.62
C GLU A 38 -14.07 0.97 -7.17
N LYS A 39 -14.43 -0.30 -6.99
CA LYS A 39 -14.59 -0.91 -5.66
C LYS A 39 -13.28 -0.88 -4.86
N LEU A 40 -12.16 -1.22 -5.50
CA LEU A 40 -10.83 -1.18 -4.87
C LEU A 40 -10.47 0.25 -4.43
N GLU A 41 -10.75 1.26 -5.26
CA GLU A 41 -10.45 2.65 -4.93
C GLU A 41 -11.32 3.17 -3.77
N VAL A 42 -12.59 2.76 -3.68
CA VAL A 42 -13.45 3.07 -2.51
C VAL A 42 -12.91 2.42 -1.23
N LEU A 43 -12.47 1.16 -1.32
CA LEU A 43 -11.83 0.44 -0.21
C LEU A 43 -10.53 1.14 0.24
N LYS A 44 -9.67 1.51 -0.72
CA LYS A 44 -8.45 2.28 -0.46
C LYS A 44 -8.74 3.63 0.18
N ALA A 45 -9.74 4.35 -0.31
CA ALA A 45 -10.12 5.65 0.24
C ALA A 45 -10.63 5.51 1.68
N SER A 46 -11.42 4.48 1.96
CA SER A 46 -11.91 4.17 3.31
C SER A 46 -10.76 3.79 4.25
N ALA A 47 -9.83 2.95 3.80
CA ALA A 47 -8.63 2.59 4.56
C ALA A 47 -7.73 3.81 4.86
N ARG A 48 -7.49 4.68 3.86
CA ARG A 48 -6.75 5.94 4.07
C ARG A 48 -7.44 6.90 5.03
N ASN A 49 -8.78 6.94 5.01
CA ASN A 49 -9.53 7.75 5.96
C ASN A 49 -9.41 7.20 7.39
N LEU A 50 -9.31 5.89 7.56
CA LEU A 50 -9.05 5.25 8.85
C LEU A 50 -7.61 5.52 9.33
N ASP A 51 -6.65 5.54 8.39
CA ASP A 51 -5.25 5.87 8.63
C ASP A 51 -5.03 7.34 9.03
N LYS A 52 -6.05 8.20 9.00
CA LYS A 52 -5.94 9.58 9.53
C LYS A 52 -5.74 9.64 11.04
N ILE A 53 -5.90 8.52 11.74
CA ILE A 53 -5.44 8.39 13.13
C ILE A 53 -3.92 8.13 13.10
N VAL A 54 -3.16 9.06 12.51
CA VAL A 54 -1.70 9.05 12.62
C VAL A 54 -1.35 9.76 13.92
N GLU A 55 -1.05 8.99 14.96
CA GLU A 55 -0.29 9.53 16.08
C GLU A 55 1.02 10.08 15.52
N SER A 56 1.29 11.37 15.74
CA SER A 56 2.53 11.97 15.28
C SER A 56 3.71 11.27 15.95
N PRO A 57 4.72 10.82 15.19
CA PRO A 57 5.90 10.21 15.78
C PRO A 57 6.56 11.22 16.72
N ARG A 58 7.13 10.72 17.82
CA ARG A 58 7.86 11.57 18.77
C ARG A 58 8.98 12.30 18.02
N THR A 59 9.19 13.58 18.35
CA THR A 59 10.21 14.44 17.72
C THR A 59 11.61 13.81 17.74
N GLU A 60 11.93 13.05 18.80
CA GLU A 60 13.18 12.30 18.93
C GLU A 60 13.41 11.29 17.80
N VAL A 61 12.37 10.58 17.36
CA VAL A 61 12.47 9.60 16.25
C VAL A 61 12.78 10.32 14.93
N ILE A 62 12.16 11.48 14.71
CA ILE A 62 12.42 12.32 13.53
C ILE A 62 13.89 12.78 13.53
N MET A 63 14.37 13.27 14.68
CA MET A 63 15.76 13.71 14.84
C MET A 63 16.76 12.57 14.60
N ASN A 64 16.49 11.38 15.12
CA ASN A 64 17.35 10.20 14.91
C ASN A 64 17.41 9.77 13.44
N ILE A 65 16.28 9.80 12.71
CA ILE A 65 16.26 9.51 11.27
C ILE A 65 17.07 10.56 10.49
N LEU A 66 16.91 11.85 10.80
CA LEU A 66 17.67 12.93 10.16
C LEU A 66 19.17 12.85 10.46
N GLN A 67 19.53 12.46 11.68
CA GLN A 67 20.92 12.22 12.10
C GLN A 67 21.52 11.07 11.29
N TYR A 68 20.83 9.93 11.23
CA TYR A 68 21.26 8.76 10.46
C TYR A 68 21.41 9.07 8.98
N ALA A 69 20.45 9.75 8.36
CA ALA A 69 20.49 10.14 6.95
C ALA A 69 21.69 11.05 6.64
N ARG A 70 22.02 11.97 7.56
CA ARG A 70 23.20 12.85 7.44
C ARG A 70 24.50 12.05 7.53
N GLU A 71 24.62 11.16 8.50
CA GLU A 71 25.82 10.33 8.70
C GLU A 71 26.04 9.36 7.52
N SER A 72 24.98 8.76 7.01
CA SER A 72 25.06 7.87 5.84
C SER A 72 25.35 8.61 4.53
N ALA A 73 24.87 9.85 4.37
CA ALA A 73 25.26 10.72 3.26
C ALA A 73 26.75 11.13 3.33
N ILE A 74 27.30 11.31 4.54
CA ILE A 74 28.73 11.62 4.75
C ILE A 74 29.59 10.36 4.58
N ALA A 75 29.11 9.18 4.96
CA ALA A 75 29.85 7.92 4.83
C ALA A 75 29.98 7.40 3.39
N THR A 76 29.21 7.96 2.45
CA THR A 76 29.21 7.57 1.03
C THR A 76 29.87 8.63 0.12
N ALA A 77 30.51 9.65 0.70
CA ALA A 77 31.25 10.71 0.00
C ALA A 77 32.75 10.60 0.28
#